data_AF-A0A7U9RSE3-F1
#
_entry.id   AF-A0A7U9RSE3-F1
#
_cell.length_a   1.000
_cell.length_b   1.000
_cell.length_c   1.000
_cell.angle_alpha   90.00
_cell.angle_beta   90.00
_cell.angle_gamma   90.00
#
_symmetry.space_group_name_H-M   'P 1'
#
loop_
_entity.id
_entity.type
_entity.pdbx_description
1 polymer ?
#
loop_
_entity_poly.entity_id
_entity_poly.type
_entity_poly.pdbx_seq_one_letter_code
_entity_poly.pdbx_strand_id
1 'polypeptide(L)'
;MRQNLLFNMSFSGNMVFILYILTYPLTKKFFSLECRYRILKIAIAFYLIPISLCKYFIMDVIHSFFPLLGEKISHIFVNMDRKYIIIVSQDFVKLSSRVSYMLMILLIIAIIAFIIIRKRIIQYWKWKRVCTVGSEKPTNLELEIFYKIKKEMGIKKKVELICSEYCNSPMTSGILSPILIFSKWEDSIDVDKYEYMLRHELVHMKHHDLLIKYIGLLVMAVHWYNPFVYIMFHEISVISEMYCDSIVVGGKGEEECRKYGDLILKLAAQNKFANKRQFFIGMADSRDKWVYKRRILEMKRAKKYKAMLPVVMTVVICMVGGITTFAYDSPQTIYNDTGYDFDANMDYTFETAEECTDLPSDYFFIDDNAKIYDLSKIEKNSRNLCSHDFSIHGTLNQHKKDGNGGCVTNSYEAWRCSICSAVKTGELKSTVTYKPCPH
;
A
#
# COMPACT_ATOMS: atom_id res chain seq x y z
N MET A 1 -9.67 5.75 -8.91
CA MET A 1 -8.90 4.63 -8.30
C MET A 1 -7.39 4.89 -8.29
N ARG A 2 -6.80 5.42 -9.39
CA ARG A 2 -5.36 5.73 -9.50
C ARG A 2 -4.80 6.68 -8.44
N GLN A 3 -5.64 7.58 -7.90
CA GLN A 3 -5.25 8.58 -6.89
C GLN A 3 -5.30 8.08 -5.44
N ASN A 4 -5.81 6.87 -5.16
CA ASN A 4 -5.88 6.34 -3.79
C ASN A 4 -4.57 5.63 -3.42
N LEU A 5 -3.81 6.25 -2.51
CA LEU A 5 -2.49 5.78 -2.10
C LEU A 5 -2.54 4.38 -1.46
N LEU A 6 -3.49 4.13 -0.56
CA LEU A 6 -3.62 2.83 0.12
C LEU A 6 -3.92 1.70 -0.86
N PHE A 7 -4.80 1.95 -1.84
CA PHE A 7 -5.10 0.97 -2.87
C PHE A 7 -3.86 0.65 -3.74
N ASN A 8 -3.08 1.68 -4.08
CA ASN A 8 -1.86 1.50 -4.87
C ASN A 8 -0.80 0.70 -4.10
N MET A 9 -0.63 0.97 -2.80
CA MET A 9 0.21 0.18 -1.89
C MET A 9 -0.27 -1.28 -1.81
N SER A 10 -1.58 -1.53 -1.69
CA SER A 10 -2.13 -2.89 -1.73
C SER A 10 -1.83 -3.58 -3.05
N PHE A 11 -1.99 -2.88 -4.18
CA PHE A 11 -1.79 -3.43 -5.51
C PHE A 11 -0.32 -3.80 -5.74
N SER A 12 0.60 -2.91 -5.36
CA SER A 12 2.03 -3.15 -5.46
C SER A 12 2.47 -4.33 -4.58
N GLY A 13 2.05 -4.37 -3.31
CA GLY A 13 2.29 -5.51 -2.43
C GLY A 13 1.69 -6.82 -2.92
N ASN A 14 0.49 -6.78 -3.52
CA ASN A 14 -0.15 -7.95 -4.14
C ASN A 14 0.70 -8.49 -5.29
N MET A 15 1.22 -7.64 -6.16
CA MET A 15 2.05 -8.08 -7.29
C MET A 15 3.32 -8.77 -6.83
N VAL A 16 4.03 -8.21 -5.85
CA VAL A 16 5.22 -8.87 -5.26
C VAL A 16 4.86 -10.24 -4.69
N PHE A 17 3.76 -10.32 -3.94
CA PHE A 17 3.34 -11.58 -3.31
C PHE A 17 2.85 -12.62 -4.32
N ILE A 18 2.10 -12.22 -5.34
CA ILE A 18 1.66 -13.12 -6.42
C ILE A 18 2.86 -13.66 -7.19
N LEU A 19 3.85 -12.82 -7.51
CA LEU A 19 5.09 -13.28 -8.15
C LEU A 19 5.84 -14.29 -7.27
N TYR A 20 5.89 -14.08 -5.96
CA TYR A 20 6.44 -15.09 -5.03
C TYR A 20 5.69 -16.43 -5.12
N ILE A 21 4.36 -16.41 -5.18
CA ILE A 21 3.54 -17.63 -5.32
C ILE A 21 3.77 -18.31 -6.68
N LEU A 22 3.76 -17.55 -7.77
CA LEU A 22 3.97 -18.09 -9.13
C LEU A 22 5.36 -18.70 -9.28
N THR A 23 6.36 -18.08 -8.65
CA THR A 23 7.74 -18.58 -8.64
C THR A 23 7.97 -19.67 -7.60
N TYR A 24 6.98 -20.01 -6.76
CA TYR A 24 7.10 -20.98 -5.67
C TYR A 24 7.70 -22.33 -6.08
N PRO A 25 7.34 -22.97 -7.22
CA PRO A 25 7.95 -24.24 -7.62
C PRO A 25 9.47 -24.13 -7.83
N LEU A 26 9.91 -23.00 -8.39
CA LEU A 26 11.33 -22.71 -8.63
C LEU A 26 12.05 -22.32 -7.35
N THR A 27 11.47 -21.40 -6.57
CA THR A 27 12.07 -20.95 -5.30
C THR A 27 12.18 -22.10 -4.31
N LYS A 28 11.16 -22.96 -4.24
CA LYS A 28 11.21 -24.20 -3.47
C LYS A 28 12.43 -25.03 -3.88
N LYS A 29 12.77 -25.16 -5.16
CA LYS A 29 13.89 -26.01 -5.62
C LYS A 29 15.28 -25.44 -5.37
N PHE A 30 15.45 -24.14 -5.57
CA PHE A 30 16.79 -23.56 -5.64
C PHE A 30 17.12 -22.56 -4.52
N PHE A 31 16.13 -22.12 -3.72
CA PHE A 31 16.32 -21.04 -2.76
C PHE A 31 16.43 -21.60 -1.34
N SER A 32 17.27 -20.98 -0.52
CA SER A 32 17.24 -21.21 0.92
C SER A 32 15.94 -20.67 1.53
N LEU A 33 15.58 -21.22 2.68
CA LEU A 33 14.43 -20.72 3.46
C LEU A 33 14.65 -19.26 3.88
N GLU A 34 15.88 -18.89 4.19
CA GLU A 34 16.27 -17.51 4.46
C GLU A 34 15.94 -16.57 3.28
N CYS A 35 16.25 -16.97 2.04
CA CYS A 35 15.94 -16.14 0.86
C CYS A 35 14.43 -15.98 0.67
N ARG A 36 13.67 -17.06 0.82
CA ARG A 36 12.20 -17.02 0.73
C ARG A 36 11.61 -16.13 1.83
N TYR A 37 12.16 -16.21 3.04
CA TYR A 37 11.76 -15.35 4.15
C TYR A 37 12.07 -13.88 3.87
N ARG A 38 13.24 -13.56 3.30
CA ARG A 38 13.59 -12.20 2.87
C ARG A 38 12.62 -11.64 1.82
N ILE A 39 12.24 -12.43 0.81
CA ILE A 39 11.28 -12.00 -0.22
C ILE A 39 9.92 -11.65 0.40
N LEU A 40 9.45 -12.44 1.37
CA LEU A 40 8.19 -12.14 2.07
C LEU A 40 8.29 -10.88 2.95
N LYS A 41 9.45 -10.61 3.57
CA LYS A 41 9.69 -9.33 4.27
C LYS A 41 9.68 -8.14 3.31
N ILE A 42 10.21 -8.33 2.10
CA ILE A 42 10.13 -7.31 1.04
C ILE A 42 8.66 -7.07 0.67
N ALA A 43 7.87 -8.12 0.46
CA ALA A 43 6.43 -7.97 0.19
C ALA A 43 5.71 -7.16 1.29
N ILE A 44 6.00 -7.43 2.57
CA ILE A 44 5.51 -6.63 3.70
C ILE A 44 5.90 -5.16 3.57
N ALA A 45 7.14 -4.86 3.19
CA ALA A 45 7.60 -3.48 3.02
C ALA A 45 6.81 -2.75 1.91
N PHE A 46 6.50 -3.41 0.80
CA PHE A 46 5.66 -2.83 -0.27
C PHE A 46 4.23 -2.50 0.18
N TYR A 47 3.68 -3.23 1.16
CA TYR A 47 2.39 -2.87 1.75
C TYR A 47 2.45 -1.72 2.74
N LEU A 48 3.61 -1.43 3.34
CA LEU A 48 3.73 -0.40 4.38
C LEU A 48 4.34 0.90 3.88
N ILE A 49 5.27 0.81 2.95
CA ILE A 49 6.01 1.94 2.42
C ILE A 49 5.33 2.39 1.13
N PRO A 50 4.86 3.65 1.06
CA PRO A 50 4.28 4.20 -0.16
C PRO A 50 5.38 4.50 -1.19
N ILE A 51 5.89 3.45 -1.84
CA ILE A 51 6.96 3.56 -2.87
C ILE A 51 6.51 4.46 -4.03
N SER A 52 5.20 4.61 -4.26
CA SER A 52 4.62 5.54 -5.22
C SER A 52 4.92 7.01 -4.93
N LEU A 53 5.21 7.40 -3.68
CA LEU A 53 5.68 8.75 -3.37
C LEU A 53 7.13 8.97 -3.80
N CYS A 54 7.90 7.89 -3.95
CA CYS A 54 9.28 7.94 -4.46
C CYS A 54 9.35 7.90 -5.99
N LYS A 55 8.21 8.03 -6.71
CA LYS A 55 8.12 7.96 -8.17
C LYS A 55 9.11 8.89 -8.87
N TYR A 56 9.29 10.11 -8.37
CA TYR A 56 10.23 11.09 -8.94
C TYR A 56 11.69 10.67 -8.78
N PHE A 57 12.07 10.19 -7.59
CA PHE A 57 13.42 9.65 -7.36
C PHE A 57 13.71 8.43 -8.25
N ILE A 58 12.73 7.55 -8.44
CA ILE A 58 12.87 6.40 -9.34
C ILE A 58 12.99 6.87 -10.79
N MET A 59 12.23 7.89 -11.20
CA MET A 59 12.32 8.49 -12.54
C MET A 59 13.68 9.11 -12.80
N ASP A 60 14.25 9.85 -11.86
CA ASP A 60 15.60 10.43 -11.99
C ASP A 60 16.65 9.33 -12.16
N VAL A 61 16.56 8.24 -11.39
CA VAL A 61 17.44 7.08 -11.54
C VAL A 61 17.25 6.42 -12.91
N ILE A 62 16.00 6.20 -13.35
CA ILE A 62 15.71 5.61 -14.67
C ILE A 62 16.26 6.50 -15.78
N HIS A 63 16.05 7.82 -15.72
CA HIS A 63 16.60 8.77 -16.70
C HIS A 63 18.13 8.73 -16.73
N SER A 64 18.78 8.61 -15.57
CA SER A 64 20.23 8.51 -15.48
C SER A 64 20.82 7.23 -16.08
N PHE A 65 20.10 6.10 -16.02
CA PHE A 65 20.58 4.81 -16.53
C PHE A 65 20.04 4.46 -17.94
N PHE A 66 18.85 4.93 -18.30
CA PHE A 66 18.11 4.61 -19.53
C PHE A 66 17.38 5.84 -20.09
N PRO A 67 18.09 6.80 -20.71
CA PRO A 67 17.52 8.08 -21.15
C PRO A 67 16.36 7.94 -22.15
N LEU A 68 16.40 6.91 -23.02
CA LEU A 68 15.42 6.67 -24.09
C LEU A 68 14.03 6.21 -23.59
N LEU A 69 13.95 5.66 -22.37
CA LEU A 69 12.68 5.24 -21.76
C LEU A 69 11.96 6.40 -21.05
N GLY A 70 12.72 7.37 -20.53
CA GLY A 70 12.17 8.47 -19.74
C GLY A 70 11.43 9.52 -20.57
N GLU A 71 11.91 9.84 -21.79
CA GLU A 71 11.24 10.79 -22.70
C GLU A 71 9.84 10.33 -23.14
N LYS A 72 9.57 9.02 -23.15
CA LYS A 72 8.27 8.48 -23.59
C LYS A 72 7.18 8.52 -22.52
N ILE A 73 7.53 8.81 -21.26
CA ILE A 73 6.62 8.76 -20.11
C ILE A 73 6.13 10.17 -19.69
N SER A 74 6.75 11.24 -20.18
CA SER A 74 6.44 12.63 -19.80
C SER A 74 5.14 13.18 -20.39
N HIS A 75 4.58 12.56 -21.42
CA HIS A 75 3.34 13.00 -22.07
C HIS A 75 2.14 12.15 -21.61
N ILE A 76 1.65 12.42 -20.40
CA ILE A 76 0.35 11.91 -19.93
C ILE A 76 -0.60 13.10 -19.80
N PHE A 77 -1.65 13.10 -20.63
CA PHE A 77 -2.78 14.01 -20.55
C PHE A 77 -3.34 14.04 -19.11
N VAL A 78 -3.37 15.24 -18.52
CA VAL A 78 -3.98 15.50 -17.22
C VAL A 78 -5.49 15.57 -17.41
N ASN A 79 -6.20 14.52 -17.01
CA ASN A 79 -7.65 14.56 -16.91
C ASN A 79 -8.02 14.57 -15.42
N MET A 80 -8.47 15.72 -14.93
CA MET A 80 -8.91 15.90 -13.54
C MET A 80 -10.27 15.21 -13.37
N ASP A 81 -10.32 14.14 -12.56
CA ASP A 81 -11.58 13.49 -12.21
C ASP A 81 -12.37 14.38 -11.23
N ARG A 82 -13.45 14.98 -11.75
CA ARG A 82 -14.27 16.07 -11.20
C ARG A 82 -14.96 15.80 -9.86
N LYS A 83 -14.71 14.64 -9.23
CA LYS A 83 -15.51 14.13 -8.09
C LYS A 83 -14.81 14.17 -6.73
N TYR A 84 -13.51 14.47 -6.68
CA TYR A 84 -12.68 14.36 -5.45
C TYR A 84 -11.81 15.59 -5.19
N ILE A 85 -12.43 16.74 -4.92
CA ILE A 85 -11.73 18.02 -4.62
C ILE A 85 -11.69 18.26 -3.11
N ILE A 86 -10.53 18.74 -2.62
CA ILE A 86 -10.34 19.25 -1.26
C ILE A 86 -9.86 20.70 -1.40
N ILE A 87 -10.63 21.64 -0.86
CA ILE A 87 -10.30 23.07 -0.88
C ILE A 87 -9.86 23.46 0.51
N VAL A 88 -8.62 23.92 0.63
CA VAL A 88 -8.02 24.35 1.89
C VAL A 88 -7.81 25.86 1.81
N SER A 89 -8.58 26.61 2.58
CA SER A 89 -8.42 28.05 2.81
C SER A 89 -7.84 28.30 4.21
N GLN A 90 -7.40 29.52 4.49
CA GLN A 90 -6.84 29.89 5.80
C GLN A 90 -7.85 29.66 6.95
N ASP A 91 -9.16 29.82 6.68
CA ASP A 91 -10.21 29.74 7.69
C ASP A 91 -11.10 28.49 7.61
N PHE A 92 -11.09 27.76 6.49
CA PHE A 92 -11.96 26.60 6.31
C PHE A 92 -11.40 25.54 5.36
N VAL A 93 -11.82 24.30 5.59
CA VAL A 93 -11.58 23.17 4.71
C VAL A 93 -12.93 22.72 4.12
N LYS A 94 -13.16 22.95 2.82
CA LYS A 94 -14.34 22.43 2.11
C LYS A 94 -13.98 21.09 1.46
N LEU A 95 -14.72 20.05 1.83
CA LEU A 95 -14.57 18.69 1.31
C LEU A 95 -15.75 18.38 0.39
N SER A 96 -15.50 17.80 -0.79
CA SER A 96 -16.60 17.30 -1.61
C SER A 96 -17.36 16.17 -0.88
N SER A 97 -18.66 16.03 -1.14
CA SER A 97 -19.51 15.01 -0.50
C SER A 97 -18.98 13.58 -0.67
N ARG A 98 -18.33 13.29 -1.81
CA ARG A 98 -17.69 11.99 -2.09
C ARG A 98 -16.42 11.78 -1.27
N VAL A 99 -15.61 12.82 -1.08
CA VAL A 99 -14.41 12.76 -0.22
C VAL A 99 -14.83 12.56 1.24
N SER A 100 -15.83 13.30 1.70
CA SER A 100 -16.37 13.15 3.06
C SER A 100 -16.85 11.71 3.33
N TYR A 101 -17.63 11.12 2.42
CA TYR A 101 -18.06 9.72 2.53
C TYR A 101 -16.89 8.73 2.56
N MET A 102 -15.86 8.94 1.72
CA MET A 102 -14.65 8.13 1.71
C MET A 102 -13.88 8.23 3.04
N LEU A 103 -13.74 9.42 3.60
CA LEU A 103 -13.09 9.65 4.89
C LEU A 103 -13.86 8.98 6.04
N MET A 104 -15.20 9.04 6.01
CA MET A 104 -16.04 8.37 7.00
C MET A 104 -15.86 6.84 6.97
N ILE A 105 -15.81 6.24 5.77
CA ILE A 105 -15.51 4.80 5.61
C ILE A 105 -14.12 4.48 6.18
N LEU A 106 -13.10 5.25 5.83
CA LEU A 106 -11.72 5.06 6.32
C LEU A 106 -11.64 5.17 7.85
N LEU A 107 -12.42 6.07 8.46
CA LEU A 107 -12.47 6.25 9.91
C LEU A 107 -13.13 5.06 10.61
N ILE A 108 -14.28 4.57 10.09
CA ILE A 108 -14.94 3.36 10.62
C ILE A 108 -13.99 2.15 10.55
N ILE A 109 -13.28 2.01 9.43
CA ILE A 109 -12.26 0.98 9.23
C ILE A 109 -11.15 1.09 10.27
N ALA A 110 -10.60 2.29 10.49
CA ALA A 110 -9.53 2.52 11.45
C ALA A 110 -9.97 2.16 12.87
N ILE A 111 -11.22 2.45 13.24
CA ILE A 111 -11.80 2.07 14.54
C ILE A 111 -11.89 0.55 14.67
N ILE A 112 -12.38 -0.17 13.66
CA ILE A 112 -12.49 -1.64 13.70
C ILE A 112 -11.09 -2.28 13.83
N ALA A 113 -10.13 -1.81 13.02
CA ALA A 113 -8.74 -2.26 13.08
C ALA A 113 -8.13 -2.01 14.46
N PHE A 114 -8.36 -0.81 15.04
CA PHE A 114 -7.91 -0.47 16.39
C PHE A 114 -8.52 -1.38 17.45
N ILE A 115 -9.81 -1.71 17.36
CA ILE A 115 -10.47 -2.63 18.30
C ILE A 115 -9.87 -4.03 18.23
N ILE A 116 -9.61 -4.56 17.04
CA ILE A 116 -9.01 -5.88 16.84
C ILE A 116 -7.58 -5.91 17.40
N ILE A 117 -6.75 -4.94 17.01
CA ILE A 117 -5.37 -4.82 17.50
C ILE A 117 -5.38 -4.69 19.03
N ARG A 118 -6.20 -3.80 19.59
CA ARG A 118 -6.31 -3.58 21.03
C ARG A 118 -6.71 -4.85 21.77
N LYS A 119 -7.69 -5.61 21.26
CA LYS A 119 -8.09 -6.90 21.85
C LYS A 119 -6.92 -7.88 21.87
N ARG A 120 -6.16 -7.98 20.78
CA ARG A 120 -4.96 -8.84 20.71
C ARG A 120 -3.87 -8.38 21.68
N ILE A 121 -3.60 -7.09 21.75
CA ILE A 121 -2.65 -6.53 22.72
C ILE A 121 -3.10 -6.81 24.15
N ILE A 122 -4.38 -6.62 24.50
CA ILE A 122 -4.85 -6.90 25.86
C ILE A 122 -4.71 -8.39 26.21
N GLN A 123 -5.07 -9.29 25.28
CA GLN A 123 -4.89 -10.73 25.47
C GLN A 123 -3.41 -11.08 25.68
N TYR A 124 -2.50 -10.46 24.91
CA TYR A 124 -1.05 -10.61 25.07
C TYR A 124 -0.62 -10.27 26.49
N TRP A 125 -1.03 -9.08 26.96
CA TRP A 125 -0.57 -8.53 28.21
C TRP A 125 -1.13 -9.33 29.38
N LYS A 126 -2.41 -9.74 29.31
CA LYS A 126 -3.02 -10.62 30.31
C LYS A 126 -2.29 -11.96 30.40
N TRP A 127 -2.06 -12.61 29.26
CA TRP A 127 -1.43 -13.92 29.23
C TRP A 127 0.06 -13.85 29.61
N LYS A 128 0.80 -12.84 29.11
CA LYS A 128 2.18 -12.56 29.54
C LYS A 128 2.23 -12.39 31.06
N ARG A 129 1.31 -11.59 31.63
CA ARG A 129 1.24 -11.37 33.07
C ARG A 129 1.03 -12.69 33.83
N VAL A 130 0.13 -13.57 33.38
CA VAL A 130 -0.08 -14.89 34.00
C VAL A 130 1.21 -15.71 33.99
N CYS A 131 1.88 -15.82 32.84
CA CYS A 131 3.11 -16.60 32.73
C CYS A 131 4.30 -15.99 33.49
N THR A 132 4.37 -14.66 33.65
CA THR A 132 5.45 -14.00 34.40
C THR A 132 5.19 -13.91 35.90
N VAL A 133 3.93 -13.89 36.34
CA VAL A 133 3.60 -13.85 37.78
C VAL A 133 3.66 -15.26 38.38
N GLY A 134 3.25 -16.28 37.62
CA GLY A 134 3.40 -17.68 37.99
C GLY A 134 4.73 -18.32 37.55
N SER A 135 5.75 -17.52 37.25
CA SER A 135 7.05 -18.05 36.83
C SER A 135 7.97 -18.32 38.01
N GLU A 136 8.68 -19.44 37.93
CA GLU A 136 9.79 -19.82 38.79
C GLU A 136 11.13 -19.51 38.12
N LYS A 137 12.19 -19.45 38.94
CA LYS A 137 13.56 -19.36 38.42
C LYS A 137 13.97 -20.70 37.80
N PRO A 138 14.67 -20.69 36.65
CA PRO A 138 15.21 -21.90 36.06
C PRO A 138 16.25 -22.55 36.97
N THR A 139 16.35 -23.87 36.89
CA THR A 139 17.35 -24.70 37.56
C THR A 139 18.76 -24.42 37.00
N ASN A 140 19.81 -24.70 37.77
CA ASN A 140 21.20 -24.52 37.31
C ASN A 140 21.49 -25.26 35.99
N LEU A 141 20.99 -26.50 35.84
CA LEU A 141 21.14 -27.27 34.61
C LEU A 141 20.46 -26.60 33.39
N GLU A 142 19.24 -26.09 33.56
CA GLU A 142 18.50 -25.37 32.52
C GLU A 142 19.25 -24.10 32.09
N LEU A 143 19.81 -23.36 33.05
CA LEU A 143 20.63 -22.18 32.81
C LEU A 143 21.93 -22.52 32.07
N GLU A 144 22.62 -23.58 32.45
CA GLU A 144 23.86 -24.03 31.79
C GLU A 144 23.61 -24.38 30.32
N ILE A 145 22.58 -25.18 30.05
CA ILE A 145 22.18 -25.55 28.67
C ILE A 145 21.80 -24.29 27.88
N PHE A 146 21.04 -23.38 28.49
CA PHE A 146 20.66 -22.11 27.87
C PHE A 146 21.86 -21.25 27.49
N TYR A 147 22.80 -21.02 28.41
CA TYR A 147 23.99 -20.21 28.14
C TYR A 147 24.92 -20.87 27.12
N LYS A 148 25.04 -22.21 27.16
CA LYS A 148 25.78 -22.98 26.15
C LYS A 148 25.22 -22.74 24.75
N ILE A 149 23.93 -22.98 24.53
CA ILE A 149 23.29 -22.80 23.21
C ILE A 149 23.32 -21.33 22.78
N LYS A 150 23.04 -20.40 23.69
CA LYS A 150 23.08 -18.96 23.41
C LYS A 150 24.44 -18.53 22.88
N LYS A 151 25.53 -19.05 23.48
CA LYS A 151 26.91 -18.81 23.06
C LYS A 151 27.18 -19.41 21.67
N GLU A 152 26.82 -20.67 21.46
CA GLU A 152 26.98 -21.35 20.16
C GLU A 152 26.25 -20.62 19.02
N MET A 153 25.07 -20.06 19.29
CA MET A 153 24.28 -19.33 18.30
C MET A 153 24.73 -17.88 18.08
N GLY A 154 25.69 -17.39 18.88
CA GLY A 154 26.24 -16.02 18.80
C GLY A 154 25.27 -14.93 19.27
N ILE A 155 24.34 -15.24 20.17
CA ILE A 155 23.33 -14.28 20.63
C ILE A 155 23.92 -13.41 21.74
N LYS A 156 24.31 -12.17 21.41
CA LYS A 156 24.90 -11.21 22.37
C LYS A 156 23.86 -10.51 23.27
N LYS A 157 22.60 -10.46 22.84
CA LYS A 157 21.54 -9.75 23.55
C LYS A 157 21.28 -10.36 24.93
N LYS A 158 20.93 -9.54 25.92
CA LYS A 158 20.43 -10.03 27.22
C LYS A 158 19.05 -10.65 26.97
N VAL A 159 18.95 -11.96 27.22
CA VAL A 159 17.73 -12.76 27.11
C VAL A 159 17.51 -13.35 28.48
N GLU A 160 16.30 -13.16 29.02
CA GLU A 160 15.90 -13.72 30.31
C GLU A 160 15.19 -15.05 30.07
N LEU A 161 15.56 -16.09 30.82
CA LEU A 161 14.89 -17.39 30.81
C LEU A 161 14.02 -17.49 32.06
N ILE A 162 12.74 -17.80 31.88
CA ILE A 162 11.79 -18.05 32.98
C ILE A 162 11.07 -19.39 32.74
N CYS A 163 10.78 -20.12 33.81
CA CYS A 163 10.02 -21.37 33.76
C CYS A 163 8.63 -21.14 34.34
N SER A 164 7.58 -21.63 33.68
CA SER A 164 6.19 -21.44 34.12
C SER A 164 5.36 -22.69 33.86
N GLU A 165 4.70 -23.21 34.89
CA GLU A 165 3.79 -24.38 34.79
C GLU A 165 2.57 -24.10 33.89
N TYR A 166 2.20 -22.84 33.72
CA TYR A 166 1.10 -22.46 32.84
C TYR A 166 1.46 -22.47 31.34
N CYS A 167 2.71 -22.80 31.00
CA CYS A 167 3.28 -22.75 29.66
C CYS A 167 3.68 -24.13 29.14
N ASN A 168 2.74 -24.84 28.49
CA ASN A 168 2.95 -26.21 27.99
C ASN A 168 3.79 -26.28 26.69
N SER A 169 4.08 -25.13 26.08
CA SER A 169 4.90 -25.02 24.86
C SER A 169 5.86 -23.86 25.05
N PRO A 170 7.16 -24.05 24.77
CA PRO A 170 8.14 -22.96 24.78
C PRO A 170 7.67 -21.77 23.96
N MET A 171 7.98 -20.57 24.43
CA MET A 171 7.59 -19.36 23.72
C MET A 171 8.52 -18.17 23.99
N THR A 172 8.78 -17.41 22.94
CA THR A 172 9.44 -16.11 22.99
C THR A 172 8.45 -14.96 23.22
N SER A 173 8.81 -14.02 24.11
CA SER A 173 8.00 -12.84 24.43
C SER A 173 8.87 -11.59 24.54
N GLY A 174 8.36 -10.42 24.14
CA GLY A 174 9.07 -9.15 24.23
C GLY A 174 10.00 -8.87 23.04
N ILE A 175 9.92 -7.63 22.52
CA ILE A 175 10.71 -7.20 21.35
C ILE A 175 12.06 -6.62 21.80
N LEU A 176 12.03 -5.62 22.70
CA LEU A 176 13.23 -4.93 23.18
C LEU A 176 13.95 -5.72 24.27
N SER A 177 13.21 -6.29 25.23
CA SER A 177 13.73 -7.17 26.28
C SER A 177 13.10 -8.55 26.10
N PRO A 178 13.74 -9.44 25.33
CA PRO A 178 13.20 -10.76 25.03
C PRO A 178 13.29 -11.67 26.26
N ILE A 179 12.17 -12.28 26.60
CA ILE A 179 11.97 -13.25 27.65
C ILE A 179 11.62 -14.57 26.96
N LEU A 180 12.37 -15.62 27.30
CA LEU A 180 12.09 -16.98 26.89
C LEU A 180 11.32 -17.65 28.02
N ILE A 181 10.07 -18.02 27.74
CA ILE A 181 9.20 -18.71 28.68
C ILE A 181 9.21 -20.18 28.31
N PHE A 182 9.59 -21.03 29.25
CA PHE A 182 9.63 -22.47 29.06
C PHE A 182 8.72 -23.18 30.07
N SER A 183 8.30 -24.39 29.73
CA SER A 183 7.74 -25.30 30.74
C SER A 183 8.83 -25.64 31.75
N LYS A 184 8.47 -25.94 33.00
CA LYS A 184 9.44 -26.50 33.94
C LYS A 184 9.98 -27.80 33.37
N TRP A 185 11.31 -27.99 33.45
CA TRP A 185 11.92 -29.27 33.21
C TRP A 185 11.41 -30.28 34.24
N GLU A 186 10.64 -31.26 33.79
CA GLU A 186 10.40 -32.46 34.58
C GLU A 186 11.56 -33.42 34.31
N ASP A 187 12.07 -34.12 35.33
CA ASP A 187 13.15 -35.11 35.18
C ASP A 187 12.85 -36.23 34.17
N SER A 188 11.57 -36.36 33.77
CA SER A 188 11.07 -37.26 32.73
C SER A 188 11.33 -36.76 31.29
N ILE A 189 11.67 -35.48 31.11
CA ILE A 189 11.96 -34.88 29.81
C ILE A 189 13.40 -35.21 29.43
N ASP A 190 13.58 -35.63 28.19
CA ASP A 190 14.86 -36.02 27.61
C ASP A 190 15.67 -34.76 27.22
N VAL A 191 16.90 -34.62 27.71
CA VAL A 191 17.81 -33.45 27.54
C VAL A 191 17.89 -33.02 26.09
N ASP A 192 17.93 -33.97 25.15
CA ASP A 192 17.98 -33.68 23.72
C ASP A 192 16.73 -32.91 23.25
N LYS A 193 15.55 -33.26 23.78
CA LYS A 193 14.28 -32.57 23.46
C LYS A 193 14.26 -31.15 23.99
N TYR A 194 14.84 -30.90 25.17
CA TYR A 194 15.04 -29.53 25.66
C TYR A 194 15.86 -28.73 24.67
N GLU A 195 17.00 -29.30 24.27
CA GLU A 195 17.99 -28.61 23.48
C GLU A 195 17.39 -28.23 22.12
N TYR A 196 16.64 -29.14 21.52
CA TYR A 196 15.89 -28.89 20.28
C TYR A 196 14.89 -27.73 20.41
N MET A 197 14.08 -27.75 21.47
CA MET A 197 13.09 -26.71 21.72
C MET A 197 13.73 -25.35 22.03
N LEU A 198 14.79 -25.33 22.83
CA LEU A 198 15.52 -24.12 23.20
C LEU A 198 16.22 -23.50 22.00
N ARG A 199 16.90 -24.32 21.17
CA ARG A 199 17.47 -23.88 19.90
C ARG A 199 16.40 -23.27 19.01
N HIS A 200 15.24 -23.93 18.86
CA HIS A 200 14.14 -23.44 18.02
C HIS A 200 13.69 -22.02 18.42
N GLU A 201 13.38 -21.81 19.71
CA GLU A 201 12.94 -20.50 20.20
C GLU A 201 14.04 -19.44 20.13
N LEU A 202 15.31 -19.81 20.38
CA LEU A 202 16.43 -18.89 20.23
C LEU A 202 16.63 -18.44 18.77
N VAL A 203 16.31 -19.27 17.78
CA VAL A 203 16.31 -18.86 16.37
C VAL A 203 15.24 -17.81 16.11
N HIS A 204 14.02 -17.98 16.62
CA HIS A 204 12.97 -16.96 16.51
C HIS A 204 13.41 -15.61 17.08
N MET A 205 14.10 -15.61 18.23
CA MET A 205 14.67 -14.40 18.81
C MET A 205 15.74 -13.77 17.92
N LYS A 206 16.67 -14.59 17.40
CA LYS A 206 17.76 -14.14 16.53
C LYS A 206 17.24 -13.48 15.24
N HIS A 207 16.13 -13.97 14.70
CA HIS A 207 15.53 -13.45 13.47
C HIS A 207 14.45 -12.38 13.68
N HIS A 208 14.17 -12.02 14.93
CA HIS A 208 13.13 -11.07 15.31
C HIS A 208 11.73 -11.45 14.77
N ASP A 209 11.43 -12.74 14.74
CA ASP A 209 10.19 -13.24 14.13
C ASP A 209 8.94 -12.68 14.79
N LEU A 210 9.00 -12.42 16.10
CA LEU A 210 7.95 -11.73 16.85
C LEU A 210 7.67 -10.32 16.30
N LEU A 211 8.71 -9.54 16.01
CA LEU A 211 8.58 -8.20 15.41
C LEU A 211 7.98 -8.30 14.01
N ILE A 212 8.45 -9.23 13.19
CA ILE A 212 7.94 -9.45 11.82
C ILE A 212 6.46 -9.85 11.86
N LYS A 213 6.04 -10.70 12.80
CA LYS A 213 4.63 -11.03 13.02
C LYS A 213 3.81 -9.80 13.41
N TYR A 214 4.31 -8.92 14.28
CA TYR A 214 3.60 -7.66 14.60
C TYR A 214 3.49 -6.73 13.39
N ILE A 215 4.54 -6.60 12.59
CA ILE A 215 4.51 -5.82 11.35
C ILE A 215 3.50 -6.42 10.36
N GLY A 216 3.44 -7.75 10.25
CA GLY A 216 2.44 -8.44 9.44
C GLY A 216 1.00 -8.21 9.92
N LEU A 217 0.76 -8.20 11.24
CA LEU A 217 -0.54 -7.83 11.81
C LEU A 217 -0.92 -6.38 11.49
N LEU A 218 0.05 -5.45 11.51
CA LEU A 218 -0.16 -4.07 11.09
C LEU A 218 -0.55 -3.99 9.60
N VAL A 219 0.14 -4.73 8.73
CA VAL A 219 -0.23 -4.83 7.30
C VAL A 219 -1.67 -5.32 7.16
N MET A 220 -2.06 -6.39 7.86
CA MET A 220 -3.44 -6.88 7.81
C MET A 220 -4.45 -5.87 8.34
N ALA A 221 -4.09 -5.06 9.33
CA ALA A 221 -4.99 -4.03 9.86
C ALA A 221 -5.17 -2.86 8.88
N VAL A 222 -4.08 -2.39 8.25
CA VAL A 222 -4.11 -1.31 7.25
C VAL A 222 -4.83 -1.76 5.98
N HIS A 223 -4.57 -3.00 5.54
CA HIS A 223 -5.08 -3.58 4.30
C HIS A 223 -6.14 -4.65 4.54
N TRP A 224 -6.97 -4.49 5.58
CA TRP A 224 -7.92 -5.51 6.04
C TRP A 224 -8.88 -6.01 4.95
N TYR A 225 -9.18 -5.18 3.94
CA TYR A 225 -10.03 -5.52 2.80
C TYR A 225 -9.35 -6.46 1.79
N ASN A 226 -8.03 -6.61 1.87
CA ASN A 226 -7.24 -7.33 0.89
C ASN A 226 -7.06 -8.80 1.34
N PRO A 227 -7.60 -9.80 0.63
CA PRO A 227 -7.45 -11.21 1.02
C PRO A 227 -5.99 -11.70 0.96
N PHE A 228 -5.14 -11.11 0.11
CA PHE A 228 -3.76 -11.56 -0.07
C PHE A 228 -2.89 -11.30 1.16
N VAL A 229 -3.16 -10.27 1.96
CA VAL A 229 -2.36 -9.98 3.16
C VAL A 229 -2.53 -11.05 4.23
N TYR A 230 -3.69 -11.70 4.31
CA TYR A 230 -3.93 -12.82 5.22
C TYR A 230 -3.18 -14.07 4.76
N ILE A 231 -3.17 -14.34 3.45
CA ILE A 231 -2.41 -15.46 2.86
C ILE A 231 -0.92 -15.23 3.04
N MET A 232 -0.44 -14.00 2.82
CA MET A 232 0.95 -13.60 3.03
C MET A 232 1.34 -13.74 4.51
N PHE A 233 0.50 -13.28 5.42
CA PHE A 233 0.73 -13.42 6.87
C PHE A 233 0.82 -14.90 7.30
N HIS A 234 -0.02 -15.76 6.72
CA HIS A 234 0.07 -17.19 6.93
C HIS A 234 1.38 -17.77 6.37
N GLU A 235 1.73 -17.43 5.13
CA GLU A 235 2.93 -17.95 4.48
C GLU A 235 4.21 -17.52 5.19
N ILE A 236 4.34 -16.25 5.61
CA ILE A 236 5.52 -15.78 6.36
C ILE A 236 5.64 -16.48 7.71
N SER A 237 4.51 -16.79 8.36
CA SER A 237 4.50 -17.56 9.60
C SER A 237 4.99 -18.99 9.38
N VAL A 238 4.51 -19.67 8.33
CA VAL A 238 4.96 -21.04 8.00
C VAL A 238 6.44 -21.09 7.60
N ILE A 239 6.91 -20.10 6.84
CA ILE A 239 8.32 -20.02 6.42
C ILE A 239 9.24 -19.73 7.61
N SER A 240 8.81 -18.89 8.56
CA SER A 240 9.54 -18.65 9.81
C SER A 240 9.74 -19.94 10.62
N GLU A 241 8.67 -20.74 10.81
CA GLU A 241 8.76 -22.04 11.50
C GLU A 241 9.70 -23.00 10.78
N MET A 242 9.55 -23.13 9.46
CA MET A 242 10.41 -23.99 8.63
C MET A 242 11.87 -23.55 8.69
N TYR A 243 12.13 -22.24 8.73
CA TYR A 243 13.49 -21.72 8.81
C TYR A 243 14.12 -22.06 10.16
N CYS A 244 13.36 -21.93 11.25
CA CYS A 244 13.80 -22.35 12.58
C CYS A 244 14.09 -23.85 12.64
N ASP A 245 13.18 -24.69 12.16
CA ASP A 245 13.37 -26.14 12.04
C ASP A 245 14.65 -26.49 11.29
N SER A 246 14.91 -25.78 10.18
CA SER A 246 16.06 -26.05 9.32
C SER A 246 17.42 -25.72 9.95
N ILE A 247 17.45 -24.80 10.91
CA ILE A 247 18.66 -24.46 11.67
C ILE A 247 18.87 -25.47 12.79
N VAL A 248 17.79 -25.89 13.46
CA VAL A 248 17.83 -26.90 14.53
C VAL A 248 18.38 -28.24 14.03
N VAL A 249 17.97 -28.66 12.83
CA VAL A 249 18.45 -29.89 12.18
C VAL A 249 19.69 -29.68 11.30
N GLY A 250 20.22 -28.45 11.24
CA GLY A 250 21.36 -28.12 10.40
C GLY A 250 22.62 -28.89 10.83
N GLY A 251 23.21 -29.66 9.91
CA GLY A 251 24.42 -30.45 10.18
C GLY A 251 24.18 -31.76 10.95
N LYS A 252 22.92 -32.11 11.23
CA LYS A 252 22.53 -33.33 11.94
C LYS A 252 22.27 -34.50 10.99
N GLY A 253 22.39 -35.72 11.51
CA GLY A 253 22.09 -36.96 10.77
C GLY A 253 20.59 -37.18 10.52
N GLU A 254 20.23 -38.14 9.67
CA GLU A 254 18.83 -38.45 9.35
C GLU A 254 18.04 -38.92 10.59
N GLU A 255 18.69 -39.68 11.48
CA GLU A 255 18.06 -40.15 12.73
C GLU A 255 17.68 -39.00 13.66
N GLU A 256 18.57 -38.02 13.84
CA GLU A 256 18.30 -36.83 14.65
C GLU A 256 17.21 -35.96 14.03
N CYS A 257 17.22 -35.80 12.70
CA CYS A 257 16.14 -35.12 11.98
C CYS A 257 14.78 -35.79 12.22
N ARG A 258 14.76 -37.13 12.27
CA ARG A 258 13.56 -37.91 12.58
C ARG A 258 13.12 -37.71 14.03
N LYS A 259 14.03 -37.81 15.01
CA LYS A 259 13.74 -37.56 16.44
C LYS A 259 13.12 -36.18 16.64
N TYR A 260 13.67 -35.16 16.00
CA TYR A 260 13.13 -33.80 16.04
C TYR A 260 11.76 -33.67 15.36
N GLY A 261 11.57 -34.29 14.19
CA GLY A 261 10.28 -34.31 13.51
C GLY A 261 9.17 -34.97 14.34
N ASP A 262 9.48 -36.07 15.02
CA ASP A 262 8.56 -36.76 15.93
C ASP A 262 8.22 -35.90 17.16
N LEU A 263 9.19 -35.14 17.69
CA LEU A 263 8.96 -34.16 18.75
C LEU A 263 7.96 -33.08 18.33
N ILE A 264 8.13 -32.48 17.14
CA ILE A 264 7.19 -31.48 16.61
C ILE A 264 5.77 -32.07 16.49
N LEU A 265 5.65 -33.30 15.98
CA LEU A 265 4.35 -33.95 15.82
C LEU A 265 3.69 -34.28 17.17
N LYS A 266 4.46 -34.72 18.16
CA LYS A 266 3.97 -34.96 19.54
C LYS A 266 3.47 -33.67 20.18
N LEU A 267 4.25 -32.60 20.11
CA LEU A 267 3.86 -31.28 20.62
C LEU A 267 2.60 -30.75 19.91
N ALA A 268 2.47 -30.98 18.60
CA ALA A 268 1.28 -30.62 17.84
C ALA A 268 0.03 -31.41 18.30
N ALA A 269 0.18 -32.71 18.56
CA ALA A 269 -0.91 -33.56 19.03
C ALA A 269 -1.36 -33.21 20.45
N GLN A 270 -0.40 -32.93 21.35
CA GLN A 270 -0.68 -32.51 22.73
C GLN A 270 -1.32 -31.11 22.79
N ASN A 271 -0.86 -30.19 21.96
CA ASN A 271 -1.44 -28.84 21.88
C ASN A 271 -2.85 -28.80 21.29
N LYS A 272 -3.32 -29.81 20.54
CA LYS A 272 -4.73 -29.87 20.13
C LYS A 272 -5.71 -29.99 21.30
N PHE A 273 -5.26 -30.48 22.45
CA PHE A 273 -6.05 -30.54 23.69
C PHE A 273 -5.88 -29.29 24.57
N ALA A 274 -4.88 -28.44 24.30
CA ALA A 274 -4.64 -27.20 25.01
C ALA A 274 -4.83 -26.03 24.04
N ASN A 275 -6.02 -25.42 24.08
CA ASN A 275 -6.50 -24.29 23.26
C ASN A 275 -5.69 -22.97 23.45
N LYS A 276 -4.35 -23.03 23.38
CA LYS A 276 -3.42 -22.02 23.94
C LYS A 276 -2.37 -21.47 22.96
N ARG A 277 -2.31 -21.94 21.70
CA ARG A 277 -1.52 -21.30 20.62
C ARG A 277 -2.24 -20.10 19.97
N GLN A 278 -3.22 -19.53 20.67
CA GLN A 278 -4.17 -18.54 20.15
C GLN A 278 -3.59 -17.13 19.99
N PHE A 279 -2.34 -16.91 20.39
CA PHE A 279 -1.83 -15.55 20.55
C PHE A 279 -1.40 -14.87 19.24
N PHE A 280 -0.91 -15.59 18.23
CA PHE A 280 -0.50 -15.00 16.94
C PHE A 280 -1.16 -15.60 15.69
N ILE A 281 -1.82 -16.76 15.80
CA ILE A 281 -2.24 -17.58 14.65
C ILE A 281 -3.76 -17.86 14.70
N GLY A 282 -4.54 -17.13 15.48
CA GLY A 282 -5.99 -17.33 15.61
C GLY A 282 -6.84 -16.99 14.36
N MET A 283 -6.22 -16.79 13.20
CA MET A 283 -6.89 -16.59 11.91
C MET A 283 -6.47 -17.61 10.84
N ALA A 284 -5.52 -18.50 11.17
CA ALA A 284 -5.07 -19.58 10.29
C ALA A 284 -5.35 -20.98 10.87
N ASP A 285 -6.37 -21.06 11.74
CA ASP A 285 -6.76 -22.26 12.50
C ASP A 285 -7.54 -23.30 11.66
N SER A 286 -7.39 -23.25 10.34
CA SER A 286 -7.95 -24.23 9.41
C SER A 286 -6.91 -24.62 8.35
N ARG A 287 -5.81 -25.25 8.80
CA ARG A 287 -4.98 -26.21 8.02
C ARG A 287 -3.80 -26.80 8.81
N ASP A 288 -3.95 -27.10 10.11
CA ASP A 288 -2.88 -27.68 10.96
C ASP A 288 -2.08 -28.78 10.28
N LYS A 289 -2.75 -29.76 9.67
CA LYS A 289 -2.10 -30.91 9.01
C LYS A 289 -1.17 -30.50 7.87
N TRP A 290 -1.52 -29.48 7.10
CA TRP A 290 -0.74 -29.05 5.95
C TRP A 290 0.52 -28.27 6.38
N VAL A 291 0.41 -27.46 7.43
CA VAL A 291 1.56 -26.73 8.00
C VAL A 291 2.62 -27.70 8.51
N TYR A 292 2.23 -28.68 9.35
CA TYR A 292 3.17 -29.68 9.85
C TYR A 292 3.72 -30.55 8.72
N LYS A 293 2.90 -30.93 7.73
CA LYS A 293 3.38 -31.65 6.53
C LYS A 293 4.46 -30.87 5.79
N ARG A 294 4.31 -29.54 5.60
CA ARG A 294 5.34 -28.71 4.96
C ARG A 294 6.65 -28.69 5.75
N ARG A 295 6.58 -28.51 7.07
CA ARG A 295 7.74 -28.52 7.97
C ARG A 295 8.54 -29.81 7.83
N ILE A 296 7.88 -30.96 7.99
CA ILE A 296 8.53 -32.28 7.89
C ILE A 296 9.13 -32.52 6.49
N LEU A 297 8.38 -32.22 5.42
CA LEU A 297 8.86 -32.42 4.05
C LEU A 297 10.08 -31.57 3.69
N GLU A 298 10.19 -30.38 4.27
CA GLU A 298 11.30 -29.46 3.98
C GLU A 298 12.57 -29.83 4.77
N MET A 299 12.42 -30.44 5.96
CA MET A 299 13.55 -31.03 6.68
C MET A 299 14.14 -32.26 5.96
N LYS A 300 13.30 -33.11 5.37
CA LYS A 300 13.75 -34.34 4.68
C LYS A 300 14.47 -34.12 3.35
N ARG A 301 14.52 -32.88 2.88
CA ARG A 301 14.86 -32.61 1.49
C ARG A 301 16.35 -32.37 1.28
N ALA A 302 16.91 -33.01 0.25
CA ALA A 302 18.23 -32.67 -0.28
C ALA A 302 18.24 -31.26 -0.91
N LYS A 303 19.12 -30.39 -0.40
CA LYS A 303 19.20 -28.98 -0.77
C LYS A 303 20.15 -28.79 -1.95
N LYS A 304 19.68 -28.15 -3.04
CA LYS A 304 20.49 -27.78 -4.22
C LYS A 304 20.43 -26.27 -4.44
N TYR A 305 21.03 -25.51 -3.52
CA TYR A 305 20.97 -24.06 -3.55
C TYR A 305 21.81 -23.48 -4.69
N LYS A 306 21.26 -22.48 -5.38
CA LYS A 306 22.00 -21.66 -6.35
C LYS A 306 22.23 -20.28 -5.73
N ALA A 307 23.47 -19.81 -5.67
CA ALA A 307 23.81 -18.55 -5.00
C ALA A 307 23.24 -17.31 -5.72
N MET A 308 23.32 -17.27 -7.06
CA MET A 308 22.94 -16.08 -7.84
C MET A 308 21.45 -15.99 -8.18
N LEU A 309 20.77 -17.13 -8.32
CA LEU A 309 19.36 -17.16 -8.77
C LEU A 309 18.39 -16.41 -7.82
N PRO A 310 18.49 -16.52 -6.48
CA PRO A 310 17.64 -15.77 -5.55
C PRO A 310 17.82 -14.26 -5.65
N VAL A 311 19.05 -13.80 -5.87
CA VAL A 311 19.34 -12.37 -6.00
C VAL A 311 18.66 -11.81 -7.25
N VAL A 312 18.89 -12.45 -8.40
CA VAL A 312 18.30 -12.03 -9.68
C VAL A 312 16.77 -12.00 -9.59
N MET A 313 16.14 -13.05 -9.05
CA MET A 313 14.68 -13.08 -8.95
C MET A 313 14.14 -12.06 -7.94
N THR A 314 14.84 -11.81 -6.84
CA THR A 314 14.42 -10.77 -5.88
C THR A 314 14.44 -9.41 -6.54
N VAL A 315 15.48 -9.10 -7.32
CA VAL A 315 15.59 -7.86 -8.10
C VAL A 315 14.44 -7.74 -9.10
N VAL A 316 14.16 -8.79 -9.87
CA VAL A 316 13.04 -8.81 -10.83
C VAL A 316 11.70 -8.58 -10.14
N ILE A 317 11.44 -9.26 -9.01
CA ILE A 317 10.21 -9.08 -8.24
C ILE A 317 10.08 -7.63 -7.73
N CYS A 318 11.16 -7.03 -7.25
CA CYS A 318 11.16 -5.63 -6.79
C CYS A 318 10.93 -4.66 -7.95
N MET A 319 11.53 -4.90 -9.13
CA MET A 319 11.32 -4.07 -10.32
C MET A 319 9.86 -4.12 -10.76
N VAL A 320 9.27 -5.31 -10.87
CA VAL A 320 7.86 -5.45 -11.29
C VAL A 320 6.92 -4.83 -10.24
N GLY A 321 7.17 -5.05 -8.96
CA GLY A 321 6.44 -4.38 -7.88
C GLY A 321 6.56 -2.85 -7.96
N GLY A 322 7.76 -2.33 -8.21
CA GLY A 322 8.03 -0.91 -8.38
C GLY A 322 7.33 -0.30 -9.60
N ILE A 323 7.27 -1.00 -10.74
CA ILE A 323 6.62 -0.49 -11.95
C ILE A 323 5.13 -0.19 -11.72
N THR A 324 4.45 -0.98 -10.89
CA THR A 324 3.04 -0.73 -10.57
C THR A 324 2.80 0.64 -9.92
N THR A 325 3.82 1.22 -9.29
CA THR A 325 3.71 2.53 -8.65
C THR A 325 3.58 3.67 -9.64
N PHE A 326 3.99 3.49 -10.90
CA PHE A 326 3.80 4.50 -11.94
C PHE A 326 2.34 4.71 -12.33
N ALA A 327 1.47 3.75 -12.01
CA ALA A 327 0.03 3.89 -12.17
C ALA A 327 -0.60 4.83 -11.11
N TYR A 328 0.17 5.28 -10.11
CA TYR A 328 -0.26 6.31 -9.16
C TYR A 328 -0.10 7.70 -9.78
N ASP A 329 -1.19 8.46 -9.73
CA ASP A 329 -1.23 9.88 -10.05
C ASP A 329 -1.46 10.63 -8.73
N SER A 330 -0.49 11.45 -8.32
CA SER A 330 -0.62 12.27 -7.11
C SER A 330 -1.73 13.30 -7.28
N PRO A 331 -2.46 13.67 -6.21
CA PRO A 331 -3.43 14.75 -6.29
C PRO A 331 -2.72 16.05 -6.69
N GLN A 332 -3.32 16.81 -7.62
CA GLN A 332 -2.79 18.12 -7.98
C GLN A 332 -3.13 19.15 -6.89
N THR A 333 -2.13 19.91 -6.47
CA THR A 333 -2.28 21.04 -5.55
C THR A 333 -2.20 22.33 -6.34
N ILE A 334 -3.30 23.08 -6.37
CA ILE A 334 -3.35 24.42 -7.00
C ILE A 334 -3.29 25.45 -5.87
N TYR A 335 -2.29 26.34 -5.91
CA TYR A 335 -2.20 27.48 -5.02
C TYR A 335 -2.94 28.65 -5.65
N ASN A 336 -3.92 29.22 -4.94
CA ASN A 336 -4.67 30.37 -5.41
C ASN A 336 -4.30 31.63 -4.63
N ASP A 337 -3.31 32.34 -5.14
CA ASP A 337 -2.90 33.64 -4.57
C ASP A 337 -3.79 34.80 -5.06
N THR A 338 -4.80 34.53 -5.91
CA THR A 338 -5.57 35.55 -6.64
C THR A 338 -6.95 35.86 -6.06
N GLY A 339 -7.31 35.29 -4.89
CA GLY A 339 -8.49 35.70 -4.11
C GLY A 339 -9.85 35.18 -4.59
N TYR A 340 -9.90 34.30 -5.60
CA TYR A 340 -11.16 33.65 -6.01
C TYR A 340 -11.59 32.54 -5.03
N ASP A 341 -12.83 32.59 -4.52
CA ASP A 341 -13.39 31.51 -3.69
C ASP A 341 -13.77 30.33 -4.58
N PHE A 342 -12.97 29.26 -4.54
CA PHE A 342 -13.31 28.01 -5.21
C PHE A 342 -14.45 27.33 -4.41
N ASP A 343 -15.61 27.13 -5.04
CA ASP A 343 -16.67 26.24 -4.54
C ASP A 343 -16.33 24.76 -4.84
N ALA A 344 -16.48 23.89 -3.84
CA ALA A 344 -16.23 22.45 -3.94
C ALA A 344 -17.25 21.66 -4.77
N ASN A 345 -18.35 22.31 -5.18
CA ASN A 345 -19.39 21.73 -6.03
C ASN A 345 -19.39 22.28 -7.48
N MET A 346 -18.48 23.17 -7.84
CA MET A 346 -18.35 23.72 -9.19
C MET A 346 -17.25 23.04 -10.00
N ASP A 347 -17.50 22.84 -11.29
CA ASP A 347 -16.53 22.31 -12.25
C ASP A 347 -15.60 23.44 -12.73
N TYR A 348 -14.29 23.26 -12.55
CA TYR A 348 -13.27 24.18 -13.07
C TYR A 348 -12.48 23.50 -14.19
N THR A 349 -12.39 24.15 -15.34
CA THR A 349 -11.55 23.72 -16.46
C THR A 349 -10.42 24.72 -16.60
N PHE A 350 -9.19 24.26 -16.40
CA PHE A 350 -8.00 25.08 -16.60
C PHE A 350 -7.38 24.70 -17.93
N GLU A 351 -7.57 25.55 -18.93
CA GLU A 351 -6.88 25.41 -20.20
C GLU A 351 -5.49 26.06 -20.05
N THR A 352 -4.44 25.29 -20.31
CA THR A 352 -3.12 25.87 -20.56
C THR A 352 -3.28 26.76 -21.77
N ALA A 353 -3.12 28.07 -21.56
CA ALA A 353 -3.29 29.12 -22.57
C ALA A 353 -2.80 28.63 -23.94
N GLU A 354 -3.73 28.20 -24.79
CA GLU A 354 -3.55 28.41 -26.21
C GLU A 354 -3.32 29.91 -26.36
N GLU A 355 -2.31 30.26 -27.17
CA GLU A 355 -1.91 31.63 -27.45
C GLU A 355 -3.13 32.55 -27.42
N CYS A 356 -3.04 33.65 -26.64
CA CYS A 356 -4.02 34.72 -26.71
C CYS A 356 -4.19 35.10 -28.18
N THR A 357 -5.25 34.58 -28.81
CA THR A 357 -5.62 34.96 -30.15
C THR A 357 -6.30 36.31 -29.98
N ASP A 358 -5.71 37.34 -30.59
CA ASP A 358 -6.23 38.70 -30.53
C ASP A 358 -7.75 38.69 -30.77
N LEU A 359 -8.50 39.30 -29.86
CA LEU A 359 -9.96 39.35 -30.00
C LEU A 359 -10.27 40.20 -31.24
N PRO A 360 -11.06 39.68 -32.20
CA PRO A 360 -11.28 40.38 -33.47
C PRO A 360 -12.11 41.66 -33.32
N SER A 361 -13.01 41.72 -32.32
CA SER A 361 -13.76 42.94 -31.94
C SER A 361 -14.52 42.78 -30.62
N ASP A 362 -15.15 43.86 -30.14
CA ASP A 362 -15.98 43.85 -28.92
C ASP A 362 -17.26 43.00 -29.06
N TYR A 363 -17.70 42.72 -30.30
CA TYR A 363 -18.94 42.01 -30.59
C TYR A 363 -18.83 41.26 -31.91
N PHE A 364 -18.68 39.93 -31.86
CA PHE A 364 -18.47 39.10 -33.04
C PHE A 364 -19.18 37.75 -32.94
N PHE A 365 -19.50 37.17 -34.09
CA PHE A 365 -20.12 35.85 -34.22
C PHE A 365 -19.17 34.90 -34.93
N ILE A 366 -19.05 33.67 -34.42
CA ILE A 366 -18.27 32.59 -35.04
C ILE A 366 -19.26 31.52 -35.50
N ASP A 367 -19.29 31.20 -36.79
CA ASP A 367 -20.10 30.08 -37.29
C ASP A 367 -19.45 28.71 -37.00
N ASP A 368 -20.20 27.62 -37.15
CA ASP A 368 -19.69 26.26 -36.91
C ASP A 368 -18.49 25.87 -37.81
N ASN A 369 -18.22 26.63 -38.88
CA ASN A 369 -17.06 26.46 -39.76
C ASN A 369 -15.86 27.33 -39.35
N ALA A 370 -15.89 27.90 -38.14
CA ALA A 370 -14.88 28.79 -37.57
C ALA A 370 -14.66 30.11 -38.33
N LYS A 371 -15.64 30.56 -39.13
CA LYS A 371 -15.58 31.87 -39.79
C LYS A 371 -16.08 32.97 -38.86
N ILE A 372 -15.27 34.01 -38.71
CA ILE A 372 -15.50 35.15 -37.80
C ILE A 372 -16.25 36.26 -38.54
N TYR A 373 -17.32 36.77 -37.93
CA TYR A 373 -18.08 37.93 -38.40
C TYR A 373 -18.05 39.02 -37.33
N ASP A 374 -17.40 40.15 -37.65
CA ASP A 374 -17.39 41.33 -36.78
C ASP A 374 -18.75 42.06 -36.88
N LEU A 375 -19.48 42.07 -35.77
CA LEU A 375 -20.81 42.69 -35.66
C LEU A 375 -20.74 44.08 -35.01
N SER A 376 -19.56 44.51 -34.54
CA SER A 376 -19.36 45.82 -33.89
C SER A 376 -19.48 46.99 -34.88
N LYS A 377 -19.19 46.75 -36.16
CA LYS A 377 -19.19 47.76 -37.25
C LYS A 377 -20.51 47.86 -38.01
N ILE A 378 -21.53 47.09 -37.63
CA ILE A 378 -22.83 47.15 -38.29
C ILE A 378 -23.54 48.43 -37.82
N GLU A 379 -23.62 49.43 -38.70
CA GLU A 379 -24.43 50.62 -38.45
C GLU A 379 -25.87 50.19 -38.15
N LYS A 380 -26.39 50.57 -36.97
CA LYS A 380 -27.80 50.44 -36.60
C LYS A 380 -28.64 51.45 -37.41
N ASN A 381 -28.64 51.35 -38.74
CA ASN A 381 -29.51 52.14 -39.61
C ASN A 381 -29.73 51.47 -40.96
N SER A 382 -30.78 50.67 -41.07
CA SER A 382 -31.61 50.63 -42.29
C SER A 382 -32.85 49.78 -42.05
N ARG A 383 -34.01 50.32 -42.40
CA ARG A 383 -35.33 49.69 -42.41
C ARG A 383 -35.38 48.54 -43.43
N ASN A 384 -34.74 47.41 -43.13
CA ASN A 384 -34.81 46.22 -43.99
C ASN A 384 -35.96 45.33 -43.47
N LEU A 385 -37.07 45.25 -44.22
CA LEU A 385 -38.06 44.18 -44.04
C LEU A 385 -37.39 42.86 -44.46
N CYS A 386 -36.70 42.21 -43.53
CA CYS A 386 -36.11 40.89 -43.76
C CYS A 386 -37.05 39.82 -43.21
N SER A 387 -37.46 38.86 -44.03
CA SER A 387 -37.97 37.57 -43.57
C SER A 387 -36.79 36.78 -43.03
N HIS A 388 -36.47 36.95 -41.75
CA HIS A 388 -35.28 36.37 -41.14
C HIS A 388 -35.14 34.87 -41.42
N ASP A 389 -34.00 34.47 -41.97
CA ASP A 389 -33.60 33.07 -42.17
C ASP A 389 -32.42 32.74 -41.25
N PHE A 390 -32.72 32.22 -40.06
CA PHE A 390 -31.75 31.89 -39.01
C PHE A 390 -31.11 30.51 -39.22
N SER A 391 -30.63 30.26 -40.44
CA SER A 391 -30.04 28.98 -40.84
C SER A 391 -28.57 28.80 -40.43
N ILE A 392 -27.86 29.89 -40.09
CA ILE A 392 -26.45 29.85 -39.70
C ILE A 392 -26.35 29.72 -38.18
N HIS A 393 -25.95 28.55 -37.70
CA HIS A 393 -25.67 28.28 -36.28
C HIS A 393 -24.22 28.61 -35.91
N GLY A 394 -24.01 29.01 -34.66
CA GLY A 394 -22.68 29.35 -34.16
C GLY A 394 -22.69 29.91 -32.74
N THR A 395 -21.64 30.65 -32.40
CA THR A 395 -21.44 31.25 -31.09
C THR A 395 -21.30 32.76 -31.20
N LEU A 396 -22.12 33.49 -30.45
CA LEU A 396 -22.02 34.94 -30.30
C LEU A 396 -21.14 35.28 -29.11
N ASN A 397 -20.11 36.10 -29.33
CA ASN A 397 -19.19 36.55 -28.30
C ASN A 397 -19.41 38.03 -28.00
N GLN A 398 -19.62 38.33 -26.72
CA GLN A 398 -19.77 39.68 -26.20
C GLN A 398 -18.63 40.01 -25.26
N HIS A 399 -17.82 40.99 -25.62
CA HIS A 399 -16.70 41.43 -24.81
C HIS A 399 -17.08 42.69 -24.01
N LYS A 400 -16.69 42.72 -22.73
CA LYS A 400 -16.89 43.84 -21.82
C LYS A 400 -15.62 44.10 -21.02
N LYS A 401 -15.10 45.32 -21.11
CA LYS A 401 -13.94 45.76 -20.29
C LYS A 401 -14.36 45.96 -18.83
N ASP A 402 -13.48 45.59 -17.90
CA ASP A 402 -13.74 45.66 -16.46
C ASP A 402 -13.35 47.01 -15.81
N GLY A 403 -12.69 47.89 -16.58
CA GLY A 403 -12.23 49.20 -16.13
C GLY A 403 -10.87 49.22 -15.41
N ASN A 404 -10.32 48.05 -15.07
CA ASN A 404 -9.04 47.88 -14.36
C ASN A 404 -7.93 47.27 -15.26
N GLY A 405 -8.15 47.25 -16.59
CA GLY A 405 -7.20 46.71 -17.57
C GLY A 405 -7.50 45.27 -18.02
N GLY A 406 -8.52 44.63 -17.45
CA GLY A 406 -9.00 43.31 -17.84
C GLY A 406 -10.32 43.36 -18.60
N CYS A 407 -10.83 42.18 -18.94
CA CYS A 407 -12.11 42.05 -19.62
C CYS A 407 -12.79 40.70 -19.41
N VAL A 408 -14.10 40.68 -19.66
CA VAL A 408 -14.94 39.48 -19.63
C VAL A 408 -15.56 39.28 -21.01
N THR A 409 -15.43 38.08 -21.56
CA THR A 409 -16.07 37.65 -22.80
C THR A 409 -17.13 36.60 -22.49
N ASN A 410 -18.40 36.92 -22.77
CA ASN A 410 -19.52 35.98 -22.65
C ASN A 410 -19.84 35.39 -24.01
N SER A 411 -19.87 34.06 -24.09
CA SER A 411 -20.14 33.30 -25.31
C SER A 411 -21.52 32.65 -25.22
N TYR A 412 -22.43 33.02 -26.13
CA TYR A 412 -23.80 32.52 -26.19
C TYR A 412 -23.96 31.62 -27.40
N GLU A 413 -24.77 30.57 -27.28
CA GLU A 413 -25.31 29.90 -28.45
C GLU A 413 -26.14 30.89 -29.27
N ALA A 414 -25.98 30.90 -30.59
CA ALA A 414 -26.70 31.87 -31.41
C ALA A 414 -26.93 31.40 -32.85
N TRP A 415 -27.97 31.95 -33.47
CA TRP A 415 -28.26 31.78 -34.89
C TRP A 415 -28.20 33.14 -35.58
N ARG A 416 -27.45 33.23 -36.68
CA ARG A 416 -27.32 34.43 -37.51
C ARG A 416 -28.19 34.31 -38.76
N CYS A 417 -28.88 35.40 -39.09
CA CYS A 417 -29.66 35.51 -40.32
C CYS A 417 -28.73 35.58 -41.53
N SER A 418 -28.93 34.70 -42.52
CA SER A 418 -28.15 34.64 -43.77
C SER A 418 -28.29 35.92 -44.63
N ILE A 419 -29.39 36.66 -44.45
CA ILE A 419 -29.77 37.82 -45.28
C ILE A 419 -29.39 39.15 -44.63
N CYS A 420 -29.81 39.39 -43.38
CA CYS A 420 -29.68 40.71 -42.73
C CYS A 420 -28.68 40.75 -41.57
N SER A 421 -27.95 39.66 -41.31
CA SER A 421 -26.98 39.55 -40.21
C SER A 421 -27.56 39.71 -38.80
N ALA A 422 -28.88 39.79 -38.62
CA ALA A 422 -29.50 39.77 -37.29
C ALA A 422 -29.18 38.46 -36.57
N VAL A 423 -28.99 38.53 -35.25
CA VAL A 423 -28.60 37.37 -34.43
C VAL A 423 -29.68 37.07 -33.40
N LYS A 424 -30.08 35.81 -33.29
CA LYS A 424 -30.96 35.28 -32.25
C LYS A 424 -30.10 34.52 -31.23
N THR A 425 -30.09 34.96 -29.97
CA THR A 425 -29.31 34.37 -28.88
C THR A 425 -30.09 33.30 -28.13
N GLY A 426 -29.42 32.20 -27.79
CA GLY A 426 -29.87 31.11 -26.93
C GLY A 426 -29.18 31.15 -25.56
N GLU A 427 -28.82 29.98 -25.03
CA GLU A 427 -28.22 29.84 -23.69
C GLU A 427 -26.74 30.30 -23.65
N LEU A 428 -26.29 30.70 -22.47
CA LEU A 428 -24.89 31.05 -22.20
C LEU A 428 -24.04 29.78 -22.17
N LYS A 429 -23.06 29.65 -23.08
CA LYS A 429 -22.16 28.48 -23.17
C LYS A 429 -20.93 28.62 -22.27
N SER A 430 -20.33 29.79 -22.21
CA SER A 430 -19.12 30.02 -21.39
C SER A 430 -18.90 31.51 -21.08
N THR A 431 -18.11 31.75 -20.04
CA THR A 431 -17.63 33.08 -19.64
C THR A 431 -16.11 33.00 -19.44
N VAL A 432 -15.36 33.77 -20.22
CA VAL A 432 -13.89 33.84 -20.16
C VAL A 432 -13.51 35.19 -19.57
N THR A 433 -12.61 35.20 -18.59
CA THR A 433 -12.11 36.44 -17.96
C THR A 433 -10.62 36.57 -18.21
N TYR A 434 -10.20 37.71 -18.76
CA TYR A 434 -8.81 38.04 -19.05
C TYR A 434 -8.30 39.12 -18.09
N LYS A 435 -7.08 38.96 -17.58
CA LYS A 435 -6.42 39.93 -16.68
C LYS A 435 -5.84 41.12 -17.44
N PRO A 436 -4.98 40.93 -18.46
CA PRO A 436 -4.80 41.92 -19.52
C PRO A 436 -5.82 41.63 -20.62
N CYS A 437 -6.58 42.65 -21.01
CA CYS A 437 -7.44 42.54 -22.18
C CYS A 437 -6.58 42.19 -23.42
N PRO A 438 -6.91 41.13 -24.19
CA PRO A 438 -6.22 40.79 -25.43
C PRO A 438 -6.74 41.62 -26.64
N HIS A 439 -7.52 42.68 -26.38
CA HIS A 439 -7.72 43.79 -27.31
C HIS A 439 -6.65 44.85 -27.10
#